data_AF-A0A1X7TNE3-F1
#
_entry.id   AF-A0A1X7TNE3-F1
#
_cell.length_a   1.000
_cell.length_b   1.000
_cell.length_c   1.000
_cell.angle_alpha   90.00
_cell.angle_beta   90.00
_cell.angle_gamma   90.00
#
_symmetry.space_group_name_H-M   'P 1'
#
loop_
_entity.id
_entity.type
_entity.pdbx_description
1 polymer ?
#
loop_
_entity_poly.entity_id
_entity_poly.type
_entity_poly.pdbx_seq_one_letter_code
_entity_poly.pdbx_strand_id
1 'polypeptide(L)'
;MHTVNVGHAVIIHDDLPCGFWRLGIIEEKIKGRDKEVTGVVVRVGSGSQSSSFLRPPIQRLYPLEVRLSVSSNATPSSCNNQTTEAEDDTAVSNCTNASLNNNNCDPIEEPNIRPHCKAALKPGTR
;
A
#
# COMPACT_ATOMS: atom_id res chain seq x y z
N MET A 1 23.36 16.20 1.81
CA MET A 1 23.22 15.21 2.89
C MET A 1 21.72 14.90 2.99
N HIS A 2 21.31 13.66 2.75
CA HIS A 2 19.89 13.28 2.83
C HIS A 2 19.48 13.10 4.28
N THR A 3 18.51 13.88 4.74
CA THR A 3 18.02 13.82 6.12
C THR A 3 16.95 12.74 6.25
N VAL A 4 17.14 11.80 7.17
CA VAL A 4 16.21 10.72 7.48
C VAL A 4 15.18 11.22 8.50
N ASN A 5 13.91 11.32 8.08
CA ASN A 5 12.82 11.83 8.91
C ASN A 5 11.64 10.84 8.96
N VAL A 6 10.87 10.94 10.04
CA VAL A 6 9.61 10.18 10.20
C VAL A 6 8.66 10.58 9.07
N GLY A 7 7.98 9.60 8.49
CA GLY A 7 7.08 9.75 7.34
C GLY A 7 7.79 9.66 5.97
N HIS A 8 9.12 9.64 5.91
CA HIS A 8 9.82 9.46 4.64
C HIS A 8 9.83 8.00 4.18
N ALA A 9 9.72 7.81 2.86
CA ALA A 9 9.86 6.51 2.21
C ALA A 9 11.34 6.15 2.04
N VAL A 10 11.68 4.90 2.35
CA VAL A 10 13.03 4.36 2.28
C VAL A 10 13.04 2.93 1.75
N ILE A 11 14.07 2.60 0.98
CA ILE A 11 14.38 1.22 0.61
C ILE A 11 15.31 0.64 1.68
N ILE A 12 14.98 -0.56 2.14
CA ILE A 12 15.77 -1.29 3.12
C ILE A 12 16.63 -2.31 2.39
N HIS A 13 17.95 -2.16 2.52
CA HIS A 13 18.90 -3.17 2.10
C HIS A 13 18.84 -4.37 3.03
N ASP A 14 18.61 -5.53 2.42
CA ASP A 14 18.60 -6.83 3.07
C ASP A 14 19.55 -7.78 2.32
N ASP A 15 19.73 -9.00 2.82
CA ASP A 15 20.61 -9.99 2.20
C ASP A 15 20.01 -10.61 0.91
N LEU A 16 18.77 -10.23 0.58
CA LEU A 16 18.10 -10.59 -0.67
C LEU A 16 18.66 -9.80 -1.87
N PRO A 17 18.50 -10.31 -3.10
CA PRO A 17 18.87 -9.56 -4.30
C PRO A 17 18.13 -8.22 -4.37
N CYS A 18 18.77 -7.19 -4.94
CA CYS A 18 18.27 -5.80 -4.91
C CYS A 18 16.81 -5.64 -5.39
N GLY A 19 16.36 -6.47 -6.35
CA GLY A 19 14.98 -6.46 -6.86
C GLY A 19 13.91 -6.88 -5.84
N PHE A 20 14.32 -7.44 -4.70
CA PHE A 20 13.44 -7.90 -3.61
C PHE A 20 13.63 -7.09 -2.32
N TRP A 21 14.39 -5.99 -2.38
CA TRP A 21 14.51 -5.10 -1.24
C TRP A 21 13.17 -4.45 -0.91
N ARG A 22 12.97 -4.26 0.40
CA ARG A 22 11.66 -3.88 0.92
C ARG A 22 11.55 -2.36 0.96
N LEU A 23 10.42 -1.84 0.49
CA LEU A 23 10.06 -0.44 0.64
C LEU A 23 9.29 -0.25 1.96
N GLY A 24 9.61 0.80 2.70
CA GLY A 24 8.84 1.14 3.89
C GLY A 24 8.89 2.61 4.26
N ILE A 25 8.09 2.96 5.26
CA ILE A 25 7.99 4.32 5.80
C ILE A 25 8.62 4.36 7.19
N ILE A 26 9.43 5.37 7.46
CA ILE A 26 10.04 5.56 8.78
C ILE A 26 8.96 6.00 9.77
N GLU A 27 8.81 5.25 10.85
CA GLU A 27 7.88 5.54 11.94
C GLU A 27 8.60 6.19 13.13
N GLU A 28 9.83 5.74 13.41
CA GLU A 28 10.59 6.21 14.58
C GLU A 28 12.09 6.26 14.31
N LYS A 29 12.81 7.15 15.00
CA LYS A 29 14.28 7.23 14.96
C LYS A 29 14.87 6.69 16.26
N ILE A 30 15.81 5.77 16.14
CA ILE A 30 16.53 5.19 17.27
C ILE A 30 17.84 5.94 17.43
N LYS A 31 17.98 6.62 18.58
CA LYS A 31 19.18 7.38 18.91
C LYS A 31 20.13 6.58 19.79
N GLY A 32 21.43 6.70 19.52
CA GLY A 32 22.51 6.18 20.35
C GLY A 32 22.74 7.02 21.60
N ARG A 33 23.74 6.64 22.39
CA ARG A 33 24.18 7.38 23.59
C ARG A 33 24.72 8.78 23.26
N ASP A 34 25.29 8.93 22.08
CA ASP A 34 25.78 10.17 21.49
C ASP A 34 24.66 11.09 20.97
N LYS A 35 23.40 10.68 21.08
CA LYS A 35 22.20 11.37 20.54
C LYS A 35 22.14 11.39 19.00
N GLU A 36 23.05 10.68 18.33
CA GLU A 36 23.04 10.50 16.89
C GLU A 36 22.10 9.36 16.49
N VAL A 37 21.54 9.44 15.28
CA VAL A 37 20.60 8.42 14.78
C VAL A 37 21.38 7.22 14.26
N THR A 38 21.34 6.11 15.00
CA THR A 38 22.03 4.87 14.61
C THR A 38 21.13 3.93 13.81
N GLY A 39 19.82 4.01 14.01
CA GLY A 39 18.83 3.17 13.33
C GLY A 39 17.45 3.82 13.30
N VAL A 40 16.51 3.15 12.65
CA VAL A 40 15.12 3.62 12.58
C VAL A 40 14.17 2.43 12.69
N VAL A 41 12.92 2.71 13.07
CA VAL A 41 11.83 1.76 12.93
C VAL A 41 11.13 2.06 11.60
N VAL A 42 11.03 1.07 10.72
CA VAL A 42 10.36 1.18 9.43
C VAL A 42 9.13 0.29 9.43
N ARG A 43 7.98 0.85 9.07
CA ARG A 43 6.78 0.08 8.75
C ARG A 43 6.83 -0.35 7.30
N VAL A 44 6.68 -1.65 7.07
CA VAL A 44 6.66 -2.25 5.74
C VAL A 44 5.32 -2.96 5.54
N GLY A 45 4.61 -2.57 4.48
CA GLY A 45 3.40 -3.26 4.04
C GLY A 45 3.73 -4.63 3.46
N SER A 46 2.89 -5.62 3.74
CA SER A 46 3.03 -6.97 3.20
C SER A 46 1.75 -7.37 2.47
N GLY A 47 1.42 -6.66 1.39
CA GLY A 47 0.24 -6.94 0.56
C GLY A 47 -1.03 -7.20 1.39
N SER A 48 -1.53 -8.43 1.34
CA SER A 48 -2.75 -8.88 2.06
C SER A 48 -2.59 -9.05 3.57
N GLN A 49 -1.37 -9.02 4.11
CA GLN A 49 -1.08 -9.24 5.52
C GLN A 49 -0.84 -7.92 6.26
N SER A 50 -1.02 -7.98 7.58
CA SER A 50 -0.69 -6.89 8.50
C SER A 50 0.72 -6.37 8.27
N SER A 51 0.88 -5.04 8.36
CA SER A 51 2.18 -4.41 8.24
C SER A 51 3.14 -4.93 9.31
N SER A 52 4.40 -5.12 8.92
CA SER A 52 5.48 -5.50 9.84
C SER A 52 6.39 -4.31 10.12
N PHE A 53 7.04 -4.32 11.29
CA PHE A 53 8.01 -3.31 11.68
C PHE A 53 9.42 -3.90 11.64
N LEU A 54 10.33 -3.22 10.95
CA LEU A 54 11.75 -3.55 10.93
C LEU A 54 12.55 -2.49 11.67
N ARG A 55 13.72 -2.89 12.18
CA ARG A 55 14.67 -2.00 12.87
C ARG A 55 16.06 -1.99 12.19
N PRO A 56 16.15 -1.58 10.92
CA PRO A 56 17.43 -1.57 10.22
C PRO A 56 18.39 -0.50 10.78
N PRO A 57 19.71 -0.77 10.78
CA PRO A 57 20.73 0.27 10.95
C PRO A 57 20.60 1.33 9.85
N ILE A 58 20.94 2.58 10.15
CA ILE A 58 20.81 3.70 9.19
C ILE A 58 21.63 3.49 7.92
N GLN A 59 22.75 2.77 8.03
CA GLN A 59 23.64 2.41 6.90
C GLN A 59 22.98 1.49 5.87
N ARG A 60 21.89 0.79 6.23
CA ARG A 60 21.13 -0.10 5.35
C ARG A 60 19.90 0.58 4.73
N LEU A 61 19.73 1.88 4.93
CA LEU A 61 18.59 2.63 4.39
C LEU A 61 19.02 3.48 3.19
N TYR A 62 18.20 3.44 2.15
CA TYR A 62 18.34 4.29 0.98
C TYR A 62 17.12 5.21 0.88
N PRO A 63 17.26 6.52 1.13
CA PRO A 63 16.16 7.48 1.03
C PRO A 63 15.62 7.60 -0.39
N LEU A 64 14.30 7.66 -0.54
CA LEU A 64 13.65 7.97 -1.82
C LEU A 64 13.21 9.44 -1.85
N GLU A 65 13.70 10.19 -2.83
CA GLU A 65 13.19 11.53 -3.12
C GLU A 65 11.93 11.44 -3.96
N VAL A 66 10.77 11.68 -3.36
CA VAL A 66 9.51 11.81 -4.10
C VAL A 66 9.23 13.29 -4.31
N ARG A 67 9.35 13.75 -5.56
CA ARG A 67 8.93 15.09 -5.95
C ARG A 67 7.45 15.04 -6.31
N LEU A 68 6.60 15.65 -5.50
CA LEU A 68 5.21 15.87 -5.88
C LEU A 68 5.19 16.92 -6.98
N SER A 69 4.93 16.51 -8.22
CA SER A 69 4.51 17.45 -9.25
C SER A 69 3.09 17.90 -8.90
N VAL A 70 2.99 18.98 -8.14
CA VAL A 70 1.70 19.66 -7.94
C VAL A 70 1.33 20.27 -9.29
N SER A 71 0.63 19.51 -10.12
CA SER A 71 -0.26 20.12 -11.11
C SER A 71 -1.36 20.76 -10.29
N SER A 72 -1.24 22.07 -10.04
CA SER A 72 -2.24 22.90 -9.39
C SER A 72 -3.59 22.64 -10.04
N ASN A 73 -4.41 21.77 -9.44
CA ASN A 73 -5.87 21.63 -9.56
C ASN A 73 -6.42 20.32 -8.94
N ALA A 74 -5.85 19.83 -7.84
CA ALA A 74 -6.53 18.79 -7.06
C ALA A 74 -6.35 19.06 -5.56
N THR A 75 -7.46 19.37 -4.91
CA THR A 75 -7.62 19.42 -3.46
C THR A 75 -7.05 18.15 -2.82
N PRO A 76 -6.26 18.24 -1.74
CA PRO A 76 -5.77 17.05 -1.06
C PRO A 76 -6.97 16.33 -0.43
N SER A 77 -7.43 15.25 -1.05
CA SER A 77 -8.41 14.34 -0.48
C SER A 77 -7.77 13.63 0.71
N SER A 78 -8.00 14.17 1.91
CA SER A 78 -7.75 13.47 3.17
C SER A 78 -8.72 12.30 3.26
N CYS A 79 -8.31 11.11 2.86
CA CYS A 79 -9.09 9.90 3.10
C CYS A 79 -8.95 9.48 4.57
N ASN A 80 -9.78 10.06 5.43
CA ASN A 80 -9.97 9.61 6.80
C ASN A 80 -11.01 8.48 6.80
N ASN A 81 -10.57 7.22 6.89
CA ASN A 81 -11.49 6.12 7.16
C ASN A 81 -11.73 6.07 8.67
N GLN A 82 -12.72 6.83 9.15
CA GLN A 82 -13.36 6.58 10.44
C GLN A 82 -14.75 6.01 10.18
N THR A 83 -14.85 4.68 10.25
CA THR A 83 -16.11 3.99 10.43
C THR A 83 -16.55 4.20 11.88
N THR A 84 -17.63 4.95 12.07
CA THR A 84 -18.40 4.92 13.31
C THR A 84 -19.83 4.57 12.95
N GLU A 85 -20.24 3.36 13.32
CA GLU A 85 -21.61 2.88 13.29
C GLU A 85 -22.39 3.57 14.42
N ALA A 86 -23.43 4.34 14.08
CA ALA A 86 -24.61 4.58 14.90
C ALA A 86 -25.70 5.25 14.05
N GLU A 87 -26.84 4.59 13.98
CA GLU A 87 -28.12 4.99 13.38
C GLU A 87 -28.72 6.24 14.07
N ASP A 88 -29.31 7.18 13.32
CA ASP A 88 -30.63 7.82 13.65
C ASP A 88 -31.12 8.74 12.50
N ASP A 89 -32.44 8.87 12.41
CA ASP A 89 -33.28 9.21 11.26
C ASP A 89 -33.44 10.72 10.94
N THR A 90 -33.95 11.00 9.73
CA THR A 90 -34.73 12.19 9.28
C THR A 90 -34.07 13.29 8.41
N ALA A 91 -34.24 13.10 7.10
CA ALA A 91 -34.53 13.99 5.94
C ALA A 91 -34.68 15.53 6.14
N VAL A 92 -34.42 16.46 5.19
CA VAL A 92 -34.73 16.57 3.74
C VAL A 92 -33.89 17.74 3.16
N SER A 93 -33.42 17.66 1.90
CA SER A 93 -33.66 18.68 0.83
C SER A 93 -32.88 18.38 -0.44
N ASN A 94 -33.61 17.89 -1.44
CA ASN A 94 -33.16 17.63 -2.80
C ASN A 94 -32.81 18.90 -3.58
N CYS A 95 -31.85 18.81 -4.51
CA CYS A 95 -32.06 19.40 -5.83
C CYS A 95 -31.58 18.46 -6.95
N THR A 96 -32.57 18.08 -7.74
CA THR A 96 -32.58 17.33 -8.98
C THR A 96 -31.82 18.04 -10.10
N ASN A 97 -30.88 17.33 -10.71
CA ASN A 97 -30.57 17.53 -12.12
C ASN A 97 -30.91 16.24 -12.85
N ALA A 98 -32.16 16.12 -13.30
CA ALA A 98 -32.52 15.17 -14.33
C ALA A 98 -31.96 15.68 -15.67
N SER A 99 -31.04 14.92 -16.26
CA SER A 99 -31.04 14.71 -17.71
C SER A 99 -30.72 13.26 -17.97
N LEU A 100 -31.79 12.57 -18.37
CA LEU A 100 -31.79 11.21 -18.89
C LEU A 100 -31.02 11.18 -20.20
N ASN A 101 -30.13 10.21 -20.36
CA ASN A 101 -30.47 9.11 -21.25
C ASN A 101 -29.70 7.82 -20.90
N ASN A 102 -30.52 6.82 -20.62
CA ASN A 102 -30.19 5.41 -20.51
C ASN A 102 -29.50 4.93 -21.80
N ASN A 103 -28.65 3.91 -21.67
CA ASN A 103 -29.03 2.57 -22.09
C ASN A 103 -28.15 1.51 -21.41
N ASN A 104 -28.85 0.70 -20.62
CA ASN A 104 -28.61 -0.67 -20.20
C ASN A 104 -27.25 -1.31 -20.58
N CYS A 105 -26.51 -1.80 -19.59
CA CYS A 105 -25.55 -2.88 -19.80
C CYS A 105 -26.02 -4.06 -18.95
N ASP A 106 -26.60 -5.03 -19.64
CA ASP A 106 -26.97 -6.35 -19.14
C ASP A 106 -25.75 -7.08 -18.52
N PRO A 107 -25.97 -8.10 -17.66
CA PRO A 107 -24.89 -8.83 -17.00
C PRO A 107 -24.06 -9.60 -18.02
N ILE A 108 -22.74 -9.37 -18.04
CA ILE A 108 -21.84 -10.19 -18.86
C ILE A 108 -21.79 -11.60 -18.24
N GLU A 109 -22.33 -12.52 -19.02
CA GLU A 109 -22.35 -13.97 -18.87
C GLU A 109 -20.95 -14.54 -18.54
N GLU A 110 -20.86 -15.38 -17.50
CA GLU A 110 -19.65 -16.16 -17.18
C GLU A 110 -19.30 -17.13 -18.33
N PRO A 111 -18.09 -17.08 -18.92
CA PRO A 111 -17.64 -18.17 -19.77
C PRO A 111 -17.21 -19.37 -18.91
N ASN A 112 -18.07 -20.39 -18.89
CA ASN A 112 -17.79 -21.73 -18.42
C ASN A 112 -16.63 -22.35 -19.21
N ILE A 113 -15.44 -22.45 -18.60
CA ILE A 113 -14.38 -23.36 -19.06
C ILE A 113 -14.01 -24.29 -17.91
N ARG A 114 -14.63 -25.47 -17.90
CA ARG A 114 -14.17 -26.64 -17.14
C ARG A 114 -12.96 -27.31 -17.83
N PRO A 115 -12.20 -28.15 -17.11
CA PRO A 115 -10.73 -28.13 -17.07
C PRO A 115 -10.09 -29.05 -18.11
N HIS A 116 -8.87 -28.72 -18.55
CA HIS A 116 -8.04 -29.68 -19.27
C HIS A 116 -6.55 -29.59 -18.90
N CYS A 117 -6.19 -30.19 -17.77
CA CYS A 117 -4.82 -30.64 -17.52
C CYS A 117 -4.86 -32.14 -17.17
N LYS A 118 -4.96 -33.00 -18.19
CA LYS A 118 -4.55 -34.40 -18.05
C LYS A 118 -3.12 -34.55 -18.58
N ALA A 119 -2.18 -34.82 -17.69
CA ALA A 119 -1.14 -35.83 -17.89
C ALA A 119 -0.50 -36.18 -16.54
N ALA A 120 -0.66 -37.43 -16.14
CA ALA A 120 -0.06 -38.02 -14.95
C ALA A 120 1.45 -38.20 -15.15
N LEU A 121 2.27 -37.72 -14.20
CA LEU A 121 3.60 -38.31 -14.00
C LEU A 121 3.40 -39.67 -13.30
N LYS A 122 3.73 -40.76 -14.00
CA LYS A 122 3.87 -42.08 -13.39
C LYS A 122 5.07 -42.04 -12.43
N PRO A 123 4.96 -42.58 -11.20
CA PRO A 123 6.15 -42.88 -10.41
C PRO A 123 6.95 -43.97 -11.12
N GLY A 124 8.24 -43.70 -11.33
CA GLY A 124 9.19 -44.67 -11.87
C GLY A 124 9.31 -45.87 -10.94
N THR A 125 9.23 -47.05 -11.55
CA THR A 125 9.49 -48.36 -10.93
C THR A 125 10.92 -48.41 -10.38
N ARG A 126 11.07 -48.96 -9.18
CA ARG A 126 12.27 -49.70 -8.77
C ARG A 126 11.87 -51.15 -8.57
#